data_AF-A0A9D5PE17-F1
#
_entry.id   AF-A0A9D5PE17-F1
#
_cell.length_a   1.000
_cell.length_b   1.000
_cell.length_c   1.000
_cell.angle_alpha   90.00
_cell.angle_beta   90.00
_cell.angle_gamma   90.00
#
_symmetry.space_group_name_H-M   'P 1'
#
loop_
_entity.id
_entity.type
_entity.pdbx_description
1 polymer ?
#
loop_
_entity_poly.entity_id
_entity_poly.type
_entity_poly.pdbx_seq_one_letter_code
_entity_poly.pdbx_strand_id
1 'polypeptide(L)'
;MKKYFYLLALLMPLAMTACNDDKESTIAGTNIDVKFGGTSVETALEFSLGAGFQMLQVSCDGDWTATIDDSSIEYDPSDTTQVADISRWIAISNHAGAPDRYVADNDTTYASWVKISFKYNESIDRTANITFKSGDVSKTVTIVQQGAGADPGDYFQTAYLFRESLKVGYNLGNTLDAAPAISKWFNPTSDLDYETSWGQPVTTQEIIDSIVAKGFNVIRVPVTWHPHFDVNEDGTVTVHEIWMDRVQEVVDYVINAGAYCILNVQHDTGERGSRTDGAGWLKADMDEYPASSVKFKSLWQQIATRFAGYDEHLLFEAFNEILDAEDSWVPPTASSPYQAITKLEQDFVDVVRATGGNNEYRNLVVNTYAAAHSQVVLDNFQVPTDMHRGHLLASIHSYDPYNFCCDNDEWNISTFDASCTNEIDELFAMINTRFNNLGIPYIYGEFGAIHDDEDIKPMGERVKYAQYMMQKFDAYGTAGLWWMGLFNRKTLKWYEPEIVNALVK
;
A
#
# COMPACT_ATOMS: atom_id res chain seq x y z
N MET A 1 75.24 8.70 -19.78
CA MET A 1 74.41 8.68 -18.56
C MET A 1 72.98 8.97 -19.02
N LYS A 2 71.95 8.16 -18.87
CA LYS A 2 71.60 7.15 -17.85
C LYS A 2 71.10 5.86 -18.52
N LYS A 3 71.35 4.75 -17.84
CA LYS A 3 70.91 3.38 -18.17
C LYS A 3 69.44 3.21 -17.73
N TYR A 4 68.62 2.56 -18.54
CA TYR A 4 67.38 1.93 -18.10
C TYR A 4 67.57 0.41 -18.20
N PHE A 5 67.57 -0.25 -17.05
CA PHE A 5 67.59 -1.70 -16.92
C PHE A 5 66.14 -2.20 -17.01
N TYR A 6 65.85 -3.01 -18.03
CA TYR A 6 64.70 -3.91 -18.03
C TYR A 6 65.14 -5.22 -17.39
N LEU A 7 64.59 -5.53 -16.21
CA LEU A 7 64.82 -6.80 -15.54
C LEU A 7 63.74 -7.79 -16.00
N LEU A 8 64.15 -8.73 -16.85
CA LEU A 8 63.41 -9.94 -17.19
C LEU A 8 63.47 -10.88 -15.97
N ALA A 9 62.35 -11.09 -15.28
CA ALA A 9 62.27 -12.09 -14.21
C ALA A 9 61.82 -13.43 -14.80
N LEU A 10 62.72 -14.41 -14.76
CA LEU A 10 62.47 -15.81 -15.10
C LEU A 10 61.38 -16.40 -14.19
N LEU A 11 60.38 -17.04 -14.82
CA LEU A 11 59.48 -18.00 -14.20
C LEU A 11 60.26 -19.26 -13.80
N MET A 12 60.47 -19.46 -12.50
CA MET A 12 60.75 -20.79 -11.92
C MET A 12 59.43 -21.42 -11.49
N PRO A 13 59.09 -22.65 -11.92
CA PRO A 13 57.96 -23.38 -11.40
C PRO A 13 58.33 -23.92 -10.01
N LEU A 14 57.89 -23.23 -8.96
CA LEU A 14 57.81 -23.82 -7.63
C LEU A 14 56.66 -24.83 -7.66
N ALA A 15 57.04 -26.11 -7.65
CA ALA A 15 56.13 -27.21 -7.38
C ALA A 15 55.53 -26.99 -5.97
N MET A 16 54.36 -26.36 -5.92
CA MET A 16 53.51 -26.49 -4.75
C MET A 16 52.88 -27.88 -4.81
N THR A 17 53.38 -28.74 -3.95
CA THR A 17 52.66 -29.89 -3.42
C THR A 17 51.20 -29.54 -3.26
N ALA A 18 50.35 -30.23 -4.02
CA ALA A 18 48.93 -30.31 -3.73
C ALA A 18 48.83 -30.83 -2.28
N CYS A 19 48.39 -29.97 -1.36
CA CYS A 19 47.71 -30.47 -0.18
C CYS A 19 46.52 -31.24 -0.72
N ASN A 20 46.61 -32.55 -0.58
CA ASN A 20 45.50 -33.45 -0.68
C ASN A 20 44.65 -33.15 0.56
N ASP A 21 43.83 -32.09 0.49
CA ASP A 21 42.84 -31.86 1.52
C ASP A 21 41.88 -33.04 1.47
N ASP A 22 41.68 -33.57 2.66
CA ASP A 22 41.06 -34.85 2.92
C ASP A 22 39.71 -34.94 2.21
N LYS A 23 39.36 -36.14 1.79
CA LYS A 23 37.96 -36.47 1.59
C LYS A 23 37.27 -36.22 2.93
N GLU A 24 36.69 -35.05 3.13
CA GLU A 24 35.68 -34.86 4.17
C GLU A 24 34.65 -35.95 3.91
N SER A 25 34.61 -36.93 4.81
CA SER A 25 33.62 -37.98 4.77
C SER A 25 32.29 -37.29 5.02
N THR A 26 31.49 -37.14 3.97
CA THR A 26 30.14 -36.59 4.08
C THR A 26 29.39 -37.38 5.16
N ILE A 27 28.90 -36.70 6.19
CA ILE A 27 28.17 -37.34 7.28
C ILE A 27 26.75 -37.60 6.77
N ALA A 28 26.42 -38.86 6.48
CA ALA A 28 25.05 -39.22 6.12
C ALA A 28 24.13 -39.04 7.34
N GLY A 29 23.15 -38.14 7.23
CA GLY A 29 22.14 -37.94 8.25
C GLY A 29 21.18 -39.13 8.34
N THR A 30 20.60 -39.30 9.52
CA THR A 30 19.54 -40.28 9.79
C THR A 30 18.17 -39.63 9.93
N ASN A 31 18.13 -38.30 10.03
CA ASN A 31 16.90 -37.50 10.06
C ASN A 31 17.05 -36.23 9.21
N ILE A 32 15.92 -35.76 8.69
CA ILE A 32 15.83 -34.44 8.07
C ILE A 32 14.44 -33.86 8.28
N ASP A 33 14.39 -32.65 8.80
CA ASP A 33 13.18 -31.86 8.98
C ASP A 33 13.40 -30.44 8.42
N VAL A 34 12.30 -29.81 8.00
CA VAL A 34 12.29 -28.43 7.51
C VAL A 34 11.24 -27.70 8.31
N LYS A 35 11.63 -26.57 8.88
CA LYS A 35 10.79 -25.75 9.76
C LYS A 35 10.67 -24.33 9.23
N PHE A 36 9.50 -23.74 9.44
CA PHE A 36 9.21 -22.33 9.20
C PHE A 36 8.64 -21.71 10.48
N GLY A 37 9.20 -20.57 10.91
CA GLY A 37 8.82 -19.96 12.20
C GLY A 37 8.99 -20.88 13.41
N GLY A 38 9.93 -21.84 13.35
CA GLY A 38 10.16 -22.84 14.40
C GLY A 38 9.24 -24.07 14.36
N THR A 39 8.26 -24.12 13.45
CA THR A 39 7.31 -25.23 13.32
C THR A 39 7.66 -26.11 12.13
N SER A 40 7.59 -27.44 12.29
CA SER A 40 7.81 -28.39 11.19
C SER A 40 6.79 -28.21 10.08
N VAL A 41 7.27 -28.15 8.84
CA VAL A 41 6.41 -28.01 7.67
C VAL A 41 5.90 -29.38 7.27
N GLU A 42 4.60 -29.61 7.32
CA GLU A 42 4.03 -30.92 7.01
C GLU A 42 4.09 -31.23 5.51
N THR A 43 3.62 -30.32 4.66
CA THR A 43 3.59 -30.52 3.20
C THR A 43 3.86 -29.24 2.42
N ALA A 44 3.11 -28.17 2.70
CA ALA A 44 3.16 -26.93 1.94
C ALA A 44 3.40 -25.69 2.83
N LEU A 45 3.96 -24.65 2.21
CA LEU A 45 4.01 -23.28 2.71
C LEU A 45 3.34 -22.36 1.70
N GLU A 46 2.42 -21.54 2.18
CA GLU A 46 1.71 -20.55 1.38
C GLU A 46 2.27 -19.16 1.64
N PHE A 47 2.54 -18.43 0.56
CA PHE A 47 3.03 -17.06 0.59
C PHE A 47 2.10 -16.15 -0.23
N SER A 48 2.02 -14.88 0.17
CA SER A 48 1.33 -13.86 -0.62
C SER A 48 2.02 -13.66 -1.97
N LEU A 49 1.34 -12.95 -2.88
CA LEU A 49 1.91 -12.67 -4.20
C LEU A 49 3.14 -11.75 -4.19
N GLY A 50 3.46 -11.12 -3.06
CA GLY A 50 4.57 -10.17 -2.92
C GLY A 50 5.94 -10.76 -3.27
N ALA A 51 6.86 -9.92 -3.75
CA ALA A 51 8.26 -10.30 -3.88
C ALA A 51 8.99 -10.26 -2.53
N GLY A 52 9.91 -11.19 -2.31
CA GLY A 52 10.66 -11.17 -1.05
C GLY A 52 11.48 -12.42 -0.80
N PHE A 53 11.76 -12.65 0.48
CA PHE A 53 12.41 -13.88 0.92
C PHE A 53 11.89 -14.32 2.28
N GLN A 54 12.03 -15.62 2.53
CA GLN A 54 11.67 -16.26 3.79
C GLN A 54 12.80 -17.19 4.21
N MET A 55 12.96 -17.41 5.52
CA MET A 55 14.00 -18.27 6.07
C MET A 55 13.39 -19.62 6.47
N LEU A 56 13.89 -20.70 5.89
CA LEU A 56 13.61 -22.06 6.32
C LEU A 56 14.75 -22.56 7.18
N GLN A 57 14.42 -23.20 8.30
CA GLN A 57 15.38 -23.94 9.11
C GLN A 57 15.39 -25.40 8.62
N VAL A 58 16.57 -25.92 8.31
CA VAL A 58 16.80 -27.34 8.03
C VAL A 58 17.36 -27.97 9.30
N SER A 59 16.63 -28.91 9.88
CA SER A 59 17.11 -29.68 11.03
C SER A 59 17.57 -31.05 10.55
N CYS A 60 18.88 -31.30 10.59
CA CYS A 60 19.49 -32.51 10.05
C CYS A 60 20.78 -32.83 10.81
N ASP A 61 20.96 -34.09 11.21
CA ASP A 61 22.12 -34.60 11.95
C ASP A 61 23.34 -34.93 11.06
N GLY A 62 23.26 -34.67 9.76
CA GLY A 62 24.31 -34.88 8.78
C GLY A 62 24.34 -33.82 7.69
N ASP A 63 25.23 -33.99 6.72
CA ASP A 63 25.32 -33.13 5.55
C ASP A 63 24.07 -33.32 4.69
N TRP A 64 23.52 -32.22 4.22
CA TRP A 64 22.28 -32.22 3.46
C TRP A 64 22.44 -31.44 2.16
N THR A 65 21.56 -31.73 1.21
CA THR A 65 21.42 -31.03 -0.08
C THR A 65 20.00 -30.53 -0.25
N ALA A 66 19.82 -29.44 -1.00
CA ALA A 66 18.53 -28.87 -1.34
C ALA A 66 18.44 -28.59 -2.84
N THR A 67 17.35 -29.01 -3.46
CA THR A 67 17.09 -28.83 -4.90
C THR A 67 15.67 -28.39 -5.12
N ILE A 68 15.48 -27.37 -5.96
CA ILE A 68 14.18 -27.01 -6.51
C ILE A 68 13.86 -28.04 -7.62
N ASP A 69 12.63 -28.55 -7.64
CA ASP A 69 12.16 -29.45 -8.70
C ASP A 69 11.61 -28.66 -9.88
N ASP A 70 12.46 -28.56 -10.90
CA ASP A 70 12.22 -27.93 -12.18
C ASP A 70 10.95 -28.41 -12.90
N SER A 71 10.53 -29.65 -12.64
CA SER A 71 9.36 -30.25 -13.28
C SER A 71 8.03 -29.95 -12.58
N SER A 72 8.09 -29.34 -11.40
CA SER A 72 6.91 -29.02 -10.56
C SER A 72 6.34 -27.61 -10.78
N ILE A 73 6.94 -26.81 -11.67
CA ILE A 73 6.54 -25.42 -11.89
C ILE A 73 5.41 -25.34 -12.92
N GLU A 74 4.24 -24.90 -12.49
CA GLU A 74 3.11 -24.63 -13.39
C GLU A 74 3.36 -23.34 -14.20
N TYR A 75 3.16 -23.42 -15.52
CA TYR A 75 3.42 -22.37 -16.52
C TYR A 75 2.25 -21.38 -16.63
N ASP A 76 2.55 -20.08 -16.79
CA ASP A 76 1.57 -19.06 -17.17
C ASP A 76 1.36 -19.04 -18.69
N PRO A 77 0.19 -19.43 -19.20
CA PRO A 77 -0.08 -19.48 -20.64
C PRO A 77 -0.32 -18.11 -21.30
N SER A 78 -0.35 -17.00 -20.56
CA SER A 78 -0.60 -15.65 -21.09
C SER A 78 0.67 -14.85 -21.43
N ASP A 79 1.84 -15.24 -20.91
CA ASP A 79 3.13 -14.60 -21.23
C ASP A 79 3.76 -15.21 -22.50
N THR A 80 3.61 -14.49 -23.61
CA THR A 80 4.18 -14.89 -24.92
C THR A 80 5.67 -14.62 -25.08
N THR A 81 6.36 -14.12 -24.04
CA THR A 81 7.76 -13.68 -24.14
C THR A 81 8.80 -14.63 -23.52
N GLN A 82 8.43 -15.75 -22.88
CA GLN A 82 9.40 -16.52 -22.10
C GLN A 82 9.47 -18.04 -22.36
N VAL A 83 10.70 -18.47 -22.69
CA VAL A 83 11.20 -19.85 -22.62
C VAL A 83 11.10 -20.37 -21.18
N ALA A 84 10.80 -21.65 -20.94
CA ALA A 84 10.85 -22.24 -19.60
C ALA A 84 12.28 -22.22 -19.04
N ASP A 85 12.51 -21.55 -17.89
CA ASP A 85 13.78 -21.63 -17.14
C ASP A 85 13.51 -21.41 -15.64
N ILE A 86 14.20 -22.17 -14.81
CA ILE A 86 13.93 -22.36 -13.37
C ILE A 86 14.44 -21.21 -12.50
N SER A 87 15.32 -20.38 -13.03
CA SER A 87 15.81 -19.16 -12.38
C SER A 87 14.78 -18.02 -12.27
N ARG A 88 13.51 -18.29 -12.62
CA ARG A 88 12.58 -17.24 -13.04
C ARG A 88 11.68 -16.66 -11.98
N TRP A 89 11.29 -17.37 -10.93
CA TRP A 89 10.50 -16.75 -9.86
C TRP A 89 10.81 -17.20 -8.43
N ILE A 90 11.48 -18.34 -8.21
CA ILE A 90 11.92 -18.80 -6.89
C ILE A 90 13.42 -19.18 -6.91
N ALA A 91 14.13 -18.92 -5.82
CA ALA A 91 15.55 -19.27 -5.65
C ALA A 91 15.85 -19.67 -4.20
N ILE A 92 16.88 -20.50 -4.00
CA ILE A 92 17.42 -20.84 -2.67
C ILE A 92 18.85 -20.33 -2.52
N SER A 93 19.23 -19.86 -1.32
CA SER A 93 20.57 -19.29 -1.09
C SER A 93 21.72 -20.29 -1.16
N ASN A 94 21.44 -21.55 -0.85
CA ASN A 94 22.42 -22.62 -0.78
C ASN A 94 21.76 -23.96 -1.08
N HIS A 95 22.49 -24.80 -1.80
CA HIS A 95 22.05 -26.12 -2.25
C HIS A 95 22.62 -27.26 -1.41
N ALA A 96 23.39 -26.92 -0.37
CA ALA A 96 23.92 -27.85 0.59
C ALA A 96 24.19 -27.16 1.93
N GLY A 97 24.32 -27.95 2.98
CA GLY A 97 24.78 -27.51 4.29
C GLY A 97 25.23 -28.69 5.14
N ALA A 98 25.88 -28.35 6.25
CA ALA A 98 26.41 -29.28 7.23
C ALA A 98 25.67 -29.10 8.56
N PRO A 99 25.67 -30.10 9.45
CA PRO A 99 24.98 -30.01 10.74
C PRO A 99 25.67 -28.96 11.61
N ASP A 100 25.08 -27.77 11.71
CA ASP A 100 25.55 -26.73 12.62
C ASP A 100 24.83 -26.88 13.97
N ARG A 101 25.61 -26.92 15.04
CA ARG A 101 25.12 -27.25 16.37
C ARG A 101 24.54 -25.99 16.99
N TYR A 102 23.22 -25.85 16.90
CA TYR A 102 22.49 -24.74 17.49
C TYR A 102 21.92 -25.14 18.86
N VAL A 103 22.12 -24.27 19.85
CA VAL A 103 21.60 -24.47 21.21
C VAL A 103 20.61 -23.36 21.51
N ALA A 104 19.32 -23.70 21.57
CA ALA A 104 18.28 -22.83 22.08
C ALA A 104 17.57 -23.54 23.24
N ASP A 105 17.37 -22.83 24.36
CA ASP A 105 16.57 -23.27 25.52
C ASP A 105 16.79 -24.73 25.98
N ASN A 106 18.04 -25.13 26.15
CA ASN A 106 18.46 -26.46 26.64
C ASN A 106 18.09 -27.66 25.74
N ASP A 107 17.66 -27.41 24.49
CA ASP A 107 17.55 -28.45 23.46
C ASP A 107 18.75 -28.36 22.50
N THR A 108 19.33 -29.51 22.18
CA THR A 108 20.47 -29.58 21.25
C THR A 108 19.90 -29.97 19.90
N THR A 109 19.78 -29.00 18.99
CA THR A 109 19.28 -29.26 17.64
C THR A 109 20.37 -28.95 16.63
N TYR A 110 20.50 -29.81 15.62
CA TYR A 110 21.28 -29.45 14.44
C TYR A 110 20.39 -28.57 13.57
N ALA A 111 20.85 -27.37 13.23
CA ALA A 111 20.08 -26.38 12.51
C ALA A 111 20.96 -25.66 11.49
N SER A 112 20.55 -25.72 10.23
CA SER A 112 21.06 -24.85 9.17
C SER A 112 19.92 -24.00 8.64
N TRP A 113 20.22 -22.96 7.87
CA TRP A 113 19.19 -22.12 7.27
C TRP A 113 19.33 -22.05 5.75
N VAL A 114 18.17 -22.04 5.09
CA VAL A 114 18.05 -21.78 3.66
C VAL A 114 17.12 -20.59 3.49
N LYS A 115 17.63 -19.54 2.85
CA LYS A 115 16.79 -18.45 2.38
C LYS A 115 16.11 -18.89 1.10
N ILE A 116 14.78 -18.85 1.09
CA ILE A 116 13.98 -18.95 -0.14
C ILE A 116 13.64 -17.54 -0.58
N SER A 117 13.85 -17.20 -1.85
CA SER A 117 13.53 -15.89 -2.41
C SER A 117 12.56 -16.07 -3.56
N PHE A 118 11.55 -15.21 -3.64
CA PHE A 118 10.52 -15.26 -4.67
C PHE A 118 10.28 -13.88 -5.29
N LYS A 119 9.94 -13.86 -6.58
CA LYS A 119 9.52 -12.65 -7.30
C LYS A 119 8.03 -12.39 -7.10
N TYR A 120 7.60 -11.18 -7.44
CA TYR A 120 6.20 -10.79 -7.44
C TYR A 120 5.38 -11.69 -8.40
N ASN A 121 4.10 -11.93 -8.11
CA ASN A 121 3.22 -12.80 -8.90
C ASN A 121 1.93 -12.10 -9.35
N GLU A 122 1.93 -11.53 -10.55
CA GLU A 122 0.76 -10.85 -11.14
C GLU A 122 -0.25 -11.80 -11.80
N SER A 123 0.03 -13.11 -11.81
CA SER A 123 -0.75 -14.10 -12.57
C SER A 123 -1.65 -14.92 -11.65
N ILE A 124 -1.89 -16.19 -12.00
CA ILE A 124 -2.55 -17.19 -11.16
C ILE A 124 -1.60 -17.71 -10.05
N ASP A 125 -2.18 -18.45 -9.11
CA ASP A 125 -1.41 -19.19 -8.11
C ASP A 125 -0.36 -20.09 -8.78
N ARG A 126 0.84 -20.13 -8.20
CA ARG A 126 1.96 -20.93 -8.73
C ARG A 126 2.63 -21.74 -7.64
N THR A 127 3.17 -22.89 -8.01
CA THR A 127 3.78 -23.82 -7.07
C THR A 127 5.18 -24.26 -7.48
N ALA A 128 6.02 -24.61 -6.50
CA ALA A 128 7.32 -25.23 -6.70
C ALA A 128 7.68 -26.14 -5.53
N ASN A 129 8.28 -27.30 -5.81
CA ASN A 129 8.76 -28.20 -4.76
C ASN A 129 10.24 -27.98 -4.46
N ILE A 130 10.59 -27.90 -3.18
CA ILE A 130 11.98 -27.93 -2.71
C ILE A 130 12.20 -29.25 -1.98
N THR A 131 13.12 -30.06 -2.48
CA THR A 131 13.49 -31.33 -1.86
C THR A 131 14.81 -31.21 -1.14
N PHE A 132 14.80 -31.55 0.14
CA PHE A 132 15.96 -31.64 1.02
C PHE A 132 16.33 -33.11 1.22
N LYS A 133 17.62 -33.46 1.12
CA LYS A 133 18.10 -34.84 1.26
C LYS A 133 19.35 -34.91 2.12
N SER A 134 19.43 -35.95 2.96
CA SER A 134 20.65 -36.34 3.68
C SER A 134 20.69 -37.86 3.79
N GLY A 135 21.79 -38.51 3.40
CA GLY A 135 21.84 -39.96 3.33
C GLY A 135 20.68 -40.54 2.50
N ASP A 136 19.92 -41.47 3.09
CA ASP A 136 18.73 -42.09 2.48
C ASP A 136 17.41 -41.39 2.86
N VAL A 137 17.44 -40.34 3.69
CA VAL A 137 16.25 -39.62 4.11
C VAL A 137 16.04 -38.36 3.27
N SER A 138 14.77 -38.03 3.01
CA SER A 138 14.39 -36.83 2.26
C SER A 138 13.12 -36.20 2.80
N LYS A 139 13.03 -34.87 2.70
CA LYS A 139 11.82 -34.10 2.95
C LYS A 139 11.57 -33.14 1.80
N THR A 140 10.37 -33.16 1.26
CA THR A 140 9.93 -32.24 0.21
C THR A 140 8.94 -31.24 0.80
N VAL A 141 9.16 -29.97 0.52
CA VAL A 141 8.26 -28.87 0.88
C VAL A 141 7.71 -28.27 -0.40
N THR A 142 6.38 -28.20 -0.51
CA THR A 142 5.69 -27.48 -1.58
C THR A 142 5.64 -26.00 -1.22
N ILE A 143 6.08 -25.13 -2.11
CA ILE A 143 5.96 -23.69 -1.99
C ILE A 143 4.81 -23.26 -2.88
N VAL A 144 3.80 -22.62 -2.30
CA VAL A 144 2.66 -22.04 -3.01
C VAL A 144 2.77 -20.53 -2.89
N GLN A 145 2.78 -19.83 -4.02
CA GLN A 145 2.70 -18.38 -4.05
C GLN A 145 1.37 -17.96 -4.68
N GLN A 146 0.60 -17.16 -3.96
CA GLN A 146 -0.67 -16.64 -4.46
C GLN A 146 -0.47 -15.78 -5.70
N GLY A 147 -1.48 -15.73 -6.57
CA GLY A 147 -1.59 -14.81 -7.70
C GLY A 147 -2.39 -13.54 -7.37
N ALA A 148 -2.64 -12.69 -8.38
CA ALA A 148 -3.46 -11.48 -8.26
C ALA A 148 -4.98 -11.78 -8.32
N GLY A 149 -5.35 -13.06 -8.35
CA GLY A 149 -6.74 -13.52 -8.41
C GLY A 149 -7.46 -13.50 -7.06
N ALA A 150 -8.76 -13.74 -7.14
CA ALA A 150 -9.70 -13.79 -6.02
C ALA A 150 -9.82 -15.19 -5.41
N ASP A 151 -10.44 -15.28 -4.23
CA ASP A 151 -10.83 -16.57 -3.64
C ASP A 151 -11.91 -17.28 -4.47
N PRO A 152 -11.96 -18.63 -4.47
CA PRO A 152 -13.04 -19.36 -5.10
C PRO A 152 -14.41 -18.97 -4.51
N GLY A 153 -15.31 -18.47 -5.36
CA GLY A 153 -16.66 -18.05 -4.93
C GLY A 153 -16.78 -16.56 -4.60
N ASP A 154 -15.67 -15.83 -4.66
CA ASP A 154 -15.68 -14.37 -4.67
C ASP A 154 -16.34 -13.85 -5.96
N TYR A 155 -17.21 -12.86 -5.80
CA TYR A 155 -18.01 -12.22 -6.85
C TYR A 155 -17.72 -10.72 -6.95
N PHE A 156 -16.79 -10.20 -6.15
CA PHE A 156 -16.25 -8.86 -6.26
C PHE A 156 -14.94 -8.92 -7.06
N GLN A 157 -14.65 -7.85 -7.78
CA GLN A 157 -13.35 -7.65 -8.39
C GLN A 157 -12.30 -7.44 -7.29
N THR A 158 -11.11 -8.00 -7.51
CA THR A 158 -9.97 -7.76 -6.63
C THR A 158 -9.54 -6.29 -6.68
N ALA A 159 -8.85 -5.84 -5.64
CA ALA A 159 -8.20 -4.55 -5.57
C ALA A 159 -7.24 -4.29 -6.76
N TYR A 160 -6.67 -5.35 -7.34
CA TYR A 160 -5.83 -5.28 -8.54
C TYR A 160 -6.65 -4.91 -9.78
N LEU A 161 -7.77 -5.59 -10.01
CA LEU A 161 -8.69 -5.31 -11.11
C LEU A 161 -9.37 -3.95 -10.94
N PHE A 162 -9.75 -3.60 -9.71
CA PHE A 162 -10.20 -2.24 -9.39
C PHE A 162 -9.18 -1.20 -9.84
N ARG A 163 -7.92 -1.34 -9.38
CA ARG A 163 -6.82 -0.43 -9.69
C ARG A 163 -6.55 -0.33 -11.19
N GLU A 164 -6.60 -1.44 -11.92
CA GLU A 164 -6.45 -1.47 -13.39
C GLU A 164 -7.64 -0.85 -14.15
N SER A 165 -8.82 -0.86 -13.55
CA SER A 165 -10.01 -0.23 -14.14
C SER A 165 -10.01 1.30 -13.99
N LEU A 166 -9.16 1.86 -13.12
CA LEU A 166 -9.06 3.29 -12.90
C LEU A 166 -8.43 4.00 -14.09
N LYS A 167 -8.96 5.18 -14.41
CA LYS A 167 -8.36 6.11 -15.37
C LYS A 167 -7.68 7.21 -14.58
N VAL A 168 -8.49 8.16 -14.13
CA VAL A 168 -8.10 9.26 -13.24
C VAL A 168 -9.27 9.53 -12.32
N GLY A 169 -8.98 9.86 -11.08
CA GLY A 169 -10.02 10.21 -10.12
C GLY A 169 -10.06 11.67 -9.74
N TYR A 170 -11.10 11.98 -8.98
CA TYR A 170 -11.37 13.32 -8.48
C TYR A 170 -11.70 13.25 -6.99
N ASN A 171 -11.03 14.06 -6.17
CA ASN A 171 -11.41 14.23 -4.78
C ASN A 171 -12.52 15.28 -4.66
N LEU A 172 -13.63 14.92 -4.03
CA LEU A 172 -14.69 15.86 -3.63
C LEU A 172 -14.28 16.63 -2.35
N GLY A 173 -13.07 17.19 -2.34
CA GLY A 173 -12.49 17.87 -1.17
C GLY A 173 -13.23 19.16 -0.80
N ASN A 174 -13.01 19.60 0.44
CA ASN A 174 -13.61 20.76 1.11
C ASN A 174 -15.15 20.77 1.04
N THR A 175 -15.74 19.60 1.25
CA THR A 175 -17.17 19.30 1.16
C THR A 175 -17.61 18.62 2.46
N LEU A 176 -17.81 17.30 2.47
CA LEU A 176 -18.19 16.55 3.67
C LEU A 176 -17.02 16.38 4.65
N ASP A 177 -15.80 16.65 4.22
CA ASP A 177 -14.61 16.78 5.05
C ASP A 177 -14.55 18.12 5.80
N ALA A 178 -15.28 19.14 5.37
CA ALA A 178 -15.18 20.47 5.95
C ALA A 178 -15.60 20.49 7.42
N ALA A 179 -14.66 20.82 8.30
CA ALA A 179 -14.88 20.87 9.74
C ALA A 179 -14.19 22.10 10.35
N PRO A 180 -14.63 23.34 10.09
CA PRO A 180 -14.04 24.50 10.73
C PRO A 180 -14.43 24.58 12.22
N ALA A 181 -13.54 25.16 13.02
CA ALA A 181 -13.85 25.46 14.41
C ALA A 181 -15.03 26.46 14.52
N ILE A 182 -15.89 26.25 15.52
CA ILE A 182 -16.98 27.18 15.83
C ILE A 182 -16.39 28.55 16.13
N SER A 183 -16.90 29.57 15.45
CA SER A 183 -16.42 30.95 15.54
C SER A 183 -17.52 31.95 15.27
N LYS A 184 -17.20 33.24 15.34
CA LYS A 184 -18.14 34.29 14.92
C LYS A 184 -18.53 34.22 13.43
N TRP A 185 -17.73 33.52 12.61
CA TRP A 185 -17.95 33.39 11.17
C TRP A 185 -18.62 32.07 10.78
N PHE A 186 -18.61 31.08 11.69
CA PHE A 186 -19.24 29.79 11.48
C PHE A 186 -19.85 29.31 12.80
N ASN A 187 -21.18 29.28 12.85
CA ASN A 187 -21.95 28.80 13.99
C ASN A 187 -23.07 27.90 13.45
N PRO A 188 -22.81 26.59 13.30
CA PRO A 188 -23.74 25.67 12.66
C PRO A 188 -25.00 25.52 13.52
N THR A 189 -26.14 25.43 12.83
CA THR A 189 -27.46 25.14 13.41
C THR A 189 -27.93 23.72 13.09
N SER A 190 -27.24 23.06 12.16
CA SER A 190 -27.42 21.66 11.77
C SER A 190 -26.07 21.08 11.31
N ASP A 191 -25.90 19.76 11.41
CA ASP A 191 -24.76 19.04 10.83
C ASP A 191 -24.59 19.34 9.33
N LEU A 192 -25.69 19.55 8.61
CA LEU A 192 -25.66 19.83 7.18
C LEU A 192 -24.99 21.16 6.82
N ASP A 193 -24.87 22.09 7.77
CA ASP A 193 -24.19 23.37 7.54
C ASP A 193 -22.69 23.19 7.27
N TYR A 194 -22.10 22.08 7.72
CA TYR A 194 -20.68 21.79 7.58
C TYR A 194 -20.26 21.57 6.13
N GLU A 195 -21.08 20.91 5.29
CA GLU A 195 -20.76 20.61 3.89
C GLU A 195 -20.35 21.86 3.08
N THR A 196 -20.93 23.00 3.41
CA THR A 196 -20.70 24.27 2.69
C THR A 196 -19.72 25.22 3.40
N SER A 197 -19.23 24.82 4.56
CA SER A 197 -18.51 25.69 5.50
C SER A 197 -17.13 26.13 5.01
N TRP A 198 -16.52 25.39 4.08
CA TRP A 198 -15.29 25.76 3.36
C TRP A 198 -15.54 26.27 1.93
N GLY A 199 -16.78 26.69 1.64
CA GLY A 199 -17.12 27.52 0.47
C GLY A 199 -17.65 26.78 -0.76
N GLN A 200 -17.64 25.45 -0.74
CA GLN A 200 -18.29 24.62 -1.76
C GLN A 200 -19.82 24.68 -1.62
N PRO A 201 -20.60 24.56 -2.72
CA PRO A 201 -22.04 24.39 -2.62
C PRO A 201 -22.38 22.98 -2.12
N VAL A 202 -23.63 22.80 -1.67
CA VAL A 202 -24.21 21.48 -1.44
C VAL A 202 -24.04 20.64 -2.70
N THR A 203 -23.50 19.44 -2.55
CA THR A 203 -23.28 18.49 -3.64
C THR A 203 -24.61 18.03 -4.21
N THR A 204 -24.70 17.94 -5.53
CA THR A 204 -25.88 17.46 -6.26
C THR A 204 -25.46 16.37 -7.25
N GLN A 205 -26.42 15.54 -7.67
CA GLN A 205 -26.21 14.57 -8.75
C GLN A 205 -25.60 15.22 -10.00
N GLU A 206 -26.08 16.42 -10.39
CA GLU A 206 -25.59 17.12 -11.58
C GLU A 206 -24.10 17.51 -11.50
N ILE A 207 -23.60 17.82 -10.30
CA ILE A 207 -22.17 18.07 -10.08
C ILE A 207 -21.37 16.80 -10.36
N ILE A 208 -21.80 15.66 -9.78
CA ILE A 208 -21.12 14.37 -9.93
C ILE A 208 -21.19 13.89 -11.38
N ASP A 209 -22.37 13.95 -12.01
CA ASP A 209 -22.58 13.61 -13.42
C ASP A 209 -21.65 14.42 -14.33
N SER A 210 -21.47 15.73 -14.04
CA SER A 210 -20.59 16.60 -14.83
C SER A 210 -19.11 16.19 -14.73
N ILE A 211 -18.67 15.78 -13.54
CA ILE A 211 -17.30 15.31 -13.31
C ILE A 211 -17.10 13.96 -14.02
N VAL A 212 -18.01 13.01 -13.84
CA VAL A 212 -17.91 11.67 -14.43
C VAL A 212 -18.02 11.73 -15.96
N ALA A 213 -18.93 12.52 -16.51
CA ALA A 213 -19.09 12.72 -17.95
C ALA A 213 -17.83 13.32 -18.62
N LYS A 214 -16.95 13.98 -17.85
CA LYS A 214 -15.69 14.49 -18.38
C LYS A 214 -14.61 13.41 -18.52
N GLY A 215 -14.74 12.28 -17.84
CA GLY A 215 -13.85 11.12 -17.96
C GLY A 215 -13.27 10.60 -16.64
N PHE A 216 -13.53 11.28 -15.52
CA PHE A 216 -13.17 10.78 -14.20
C PHE A 216 -14.06 9.58 -13.85
N ASN A 217 -13.47 8.43 -13.51
CA ASN A 217 -14.23 7.21 -13.25
C ASN A 217 -14.14 6.71 -11.79
N VAL A 218 -13.46 7.46 -10.94
CA VAL A 218 -13.49 7.27 -9.48
C VAL A 218 -13.59 8.62 -8.78
N ILE A 219 -14.49 8.72 -7.81
CA ILE A 219 -14.65 9.87 -6.94
C ILE A 219 -14.29 9.43 -5.53
N ARG A 220 -13.31 10.09 -4.92
CA ARG A 220 -13.09 9.98 -3.47
C ARG A 220 -13.96 11.01 -2.79
N VAL A 221 -14.69 10.57 -1.77
CA VAL A 221 -15.60 11.36 -0.93
C VAL A 221 -14.98 11.43 0.46
N PRO A 222 -14.08 12.41 0.70
CA PRO A 222 -13.60 12.76 2.03
C PRO A 222 -14.74 13.08 2.99
N VAL A 223 -14.78 12.46 4.17
CA VAL A 223 -15.80 12.75 5.20
C VAL A 223 -15.18 12.89 6.56
N THR A 224 -15.43 14.02 7.23
CA THR A 224 -15.09 14.20 8.64
C THR A 224 -16.30 13.86 9.49
N TRP A 225 -16.12 13.05 10.53
CA TRP A 225 -17.19 12.53 11.37
C TRP A 225 -17.24 13.18 12.77
N HIS A 226 -16.11 13.72 13.25
CA HIS A 226 -15.96 14.27 14.62
C HIS A 226 -17.10 15.19 15.11
N PRO A 227 -17.60 16.15 14.32
CA PRO A 227 -18.69 17.02 14.77
C PRO A 227 -20.08 16.34 14.76
N HIS A 228 -20.17 15.12 14.22
CA HIS A 228 -21.42 14.48 13.78
C HIS A 228 -21.65 13.13 14.47
N PHE A 229 -21.11 12.96 15.68
CA PHE A 229 -21.46 11.85 16.55
C PHE A 229 -21.45 12.27 18.02
N ASP A 230 -22.20 11.53 18.82
CA ASP A 230 -22.09 11.55 20.27
C ASP A 230 -21.09 10.47 20.74
N VAL A 231 -20.35 10.73 21.82
CA VAL A 231 -19.52 9.73 22.50
C VAL A 231 -20.31 9.14 23.67
N ASN A 232 -20.50 7.81 23.66
CA ASN A 232 -21.23 7.07 24.67
C ASN A 232 -20.35 6.82 25.93
N GLU A 233 -20.97 6.40 27.04
CA GLU A 233 -20.27 6.14 28.32
C GLU A 233 -19.18 5.06 28.22
N ASP A 234 -19.34 4.11 27.29
CA ASP A 234 -18.39 3.02 27.04
C ASP A 234 -17.27 3.39 26.03
N GLY A 235 -17.25 4.65 25.57
CA GLY A 235 -16.28 5.16 24.60
C GLY A 235 -16.63 4.89 23.13
N THR A 236 -17.71 4.16 22.85
CA THR A 236 -18.23 4.02 21.48
C THR A 236 -18.84 5.34 21.01
N VAL A 237 -19.09 5.48 19.71
CA VAL A 237 -19.79 6.64 19.14
C VAL A 237 -21.12 6.27 18.53
N THR A 238 -22.04 7.23 18.51
CA THR A 238 -23.32 7.15 17.79
C THR A 238 -23.36 8.26 16.75
N VAL A 239 -23.28 7.91 15.46
CA VAL A 239 -23.32 8.90 14.37
C VAL A 239 -24.71 9.53 14.30
N HIS A 240 -24.76 10.84 14.12
CA HIS A 240 -26.01 11.55 13.90
C HIS A 240 -26.64 11.09 12.57
N GLU A 241 -27.88 10.60 12.64
CA GLU A 241 -28.57 10.02 11.48
C GLU A 241 -28.64 10.99 10.30
N ILE A 242 -28.88 12.29 10.56
CA ILE A 242 -28.94 13.33 9.52
C ILE A 242 -27.64 13.47 8.73
N TRP A 243 -26.49 13.24 9.37
CA TRP A 243 -25.21 13.28 8.71
C TRP A 243 -24.95 12.00 7.91
N MET A 244 -25.24 10.83 8.49
CA MET A 244 -25.12 9.55 7.78
C MET A 244 -26.00 9.51 6.52
N ASP A 245 -27.23 10.02 6.61
CA ASP A 245 -28.14 10.14 5.46
C ASP A 245 -27.56 11.06 4.37
N ARG A 246 -26.94 12.18 4.76
CA ARG A 246 -26.33 13.10 3.80
C ARG A 246 -25.10 12.50 3.13
N VAL A 247 -24.25 11.81 3.88
CA VAL A 247 -23.10 11.07 3.32
C VAL A 247 -23.59 10.03 2.34
N GLN A 248 -24.62 9.26 2.71
CA GLN A 248 -25.21 8.24 1.84
C GLN A 248 -25.76 8.85 0.54
N GLU A 249 -26.45 9.99 0.61
CA GLU A 249 -26.96 10.67 -0.57
C GLU A 249 -25.84 11.07 -1.55
N VAL A 250 -24.70 11.54 -1.05
CA VAL A 250 -23.55 11.88 -1.91
C VAL A 250 -22.87 10.63 -2.49
N VAL A 251 -22.76 9.54 -1.71
CA VAL A 251 -22.29 8.24 -2.20
C VAL A 251 -23.22 7.73 -3.31
N ASP A 252 -24.54 7.81 -3.11
CA ASP A 252 -25.53 7.43 -4.10
C ASP A 252 -25.35 8.21 -5.40
N TYR A 253 -25.00 9.50 -5.34
CA TYR A 253 -24.72 10.27 -6.56
C TYR A 253 -23.54 9.71 -7.36
N VAL A 254 -22.46 9.29 -6.69
CA VAL A 254 -21.30 8.67 -7.34
C VAL A 254 -21.67 7.33 -7.98
N ILE A 255 -22.38 6.49 -7.23
CA ILE A 255 -22.80 5.16 -7.69
C ILE A 255 -23.81 5.27 -8.85
N ASN A 256 -24.77 6.19 -8.77
CA ASN A 256 -25.74 6.45 -9.85
C ASN A 256 -25.06 6.95 -11.13
N ALA A 257 -23.95 7.67 -11.02
CA ALA A 257 -23.14 8.10 -12.16
C ALA A 257 -22.30 6.96 -12.77
N GLY A 258 -22.29 5.78 -12.16
CA GLY A 258 -21.54 4.61 -12.61
C GLY A 258 -20.03 4.73 -12.39
N ALA A 259 -19.61 5.58 -11.45
CA ALA A 259 -18.22 5.72 -11.04
C ALA A 259 -17.93 4.93 -9.77
N TYR A 260 -16.67 4.59 -9.55
CA TYR A 260 -16.21 4.10 -8.25
C TYR A 260 -16.29 5.19 -7.19
N CYS A 261 -16.63 4.82 -5.96
CA CYS A 261 -16.68 5.70 -4.81
C CYS A 261 -15.71 5.22 -3.73
N ILE A 262 -14.79 6.08 -3.29
CA ILE A 262 -13.95 5.81 -2.11
C ILE A 262 -14.46 6.67 -0.96
N LEU A 263 -15.05 6.05 0.06
CA LEU A 263 -15.55 6.71 1.28
C LEU A 263 -14.57 6.51 2.43
N ASN A 264 -14.31 7.54 3.22
CA ASN A 264 -13.29 7.45 4.27
C ASN A 264 -13.66 8.15 5.59
N VAL A 265 -12.66 8.22 6.45
CA VAL A 265 -12.58 9.05 7.65
C VAL A 265 -11.47 10.10 7.43
N GLN A 266 -11.82 11.39 7.24
CA GLN A 266 -10.91 12.43 6.75
C GLN A 266 -10.22 13.22 7.89
N HIS A 267 -10.75 14.37 8.33
CA HIS A 267 -10.09 15.23 9.34
C HIS A 267 -10.38 14.80 10.80
N ASP A 268 -10.88 13.58 10.98
CA ASP A 268 -10.79 12.86 12.25
C ASP A 268 -9.32 12.52 12.59
N THR A 269 -8.44 12.47 11.58
CA THR A 269 -6.98 12.43 11.67
C THR A 269 -6.36 13.75 11.19
N GLY A 270 -5.03 13.77 10.97
CA GLY A 270 -4.30 14.91 10.43
C GLY A 270 -3.92 15.94 11.49
N GLU A 271 -3.22 16.98 11.04
CA GLU A 271 -2.73 18.04 11.92
C GLU A 271 -3.90 18.81 12.56
N ARG A 272 -3.91 18.84 13.89
CA ARG A 272 -4.86 19.64 14.66
C ARG A 272 -4.51 21.13 14.65
N GLY A 273 -3.23 21.47 14.51
CA GLY A 273 -2.74 22.85 14.48
C GLY A 273 -3.16 23.62 15.74
N SER A 274 -3.71 24.83 15.56
CA SER A 274 -4.26 25.64 16.67
C SER A 274 -5.74 25.36 16.99
N ARG A 275 -6.34 24.33 16.39
CA ARG A 275 -7.77 24.03 16.52
C ARG A 275 -8.10 23.50 17.91
N THR A 276 -9.23 23.92 18.45
CA THR A 276 -9.74 23.49 19.77
C THR A 276 -11.03 22.68 19.68
N ASP A 277 -11.44 22.34 18.46
CA ASP A 277 -12.74 21.75 18.12
C ASP A 277 -12.76 20.22 18.13
N GLY A 278 -11.69 19.58 18.62
CA GLY A 278 -11.61 18.13 18.82
C GLY A 278 -11.37 17.28 17.56
N ALA A 279 -11.20 17.91 16.40
CA ALA A 279 -10.69 17.24 15.19
C ALA A 279 -9.25 16.72 15.37
N GLY A 280 -8.84 15.79 14.51
CA GLY A 280 -7.57 15.08 14.68
C GLY A 280 -7.53 14.21 15.95
N TRP A 281 -8.67 13.62 16.33
CA TRP A 281 -8.76 12.78 17.53
C TRP A 281 -8.15 11.38 17.35
N LEU A 282 -8.01 10.92 16.10
CA LEU A 282 -7.41 9.63 15.79
C LEU A 282 -5.93 9.86 15.45
N LYS A 283 -5.05 9.40 16.34
CA LYS A 283 -3.59 9.57 16.24
C LYS A 283 -2.88 8.23 16.17
N ALA A 284 -1.72 8.24 15.52
CA ALA A 284 -0.74 7.15 15.51
C ALA A 284 0.03 7.14 16.85
N ASP A 285 -0.67 6.79 17.92
CA ASP A 285 -0.11 6.71 19.27
C ASP A 285 -0.61 5.45 19.99
N MET A 286 0.34 4.67 20.52
CA MET A 286 0.06 3.45 21.27
C MET A 286 -0.51 3.71 22.66
N ASP A 287 -0.25 4.88 23.25
CA ASP A 287 -0.83 5.23 24.55
C ASP A 287 -2.32 5.60 24.40
N GLU A 288 -2.70 6.28 23.30
CA GLU A 288 -4.09 6.59 22.98
C GLU A 288 -4.86 5.45 22.31
N TYR A 289 -4.16 4.52 21.63
CA TYR A 289 -4.74 3.40 20.88
C TYR A 289 -5.88 2.66 21.60
N PRO A 290 -5.79 2.28 22.90
CA PRO A 290 -6.87 1.57 23.57
C PRO A 290 -8.20 2.32 23.58
N ALA A 291 -8.17 3.66 23.67
CA ALA A 291 -9.37 4.49 23.69
C ALA A 291 -9.83 4.83 22.26
N SER A 292 -8.91 5.22 21.38
CA SER A 292 -9.23 5.59 20.00
C SER A 292 -9.73 4.39 19.18
N SER A 293 -9.21 3.18 19.42
CA SER A 293 -9.65 1.93 18.79
C SER A 293 -11.14 1.64 19.05
N VAL A 294 -11.64 1.85 20.28
CA VAL A 294 -13.07 1.62 20.62
C VAL A 294 -13.96 2.53 19.78
N LYS A 295 -13.62 3.82 19.77
CA LYS A 295 -14.33 4.84 18.98
C LYS A 295 -14.27 4.53 17.49
N PHE A 296 -13.08 4.29 16.95
CA PHE A 296 -12.82 4.02 15.54
C PHE A 296 -13.59 2.78 15.04
N LYS A 297 -13.54 1.67 15.78
CA LYS A 297 -14.31 0.46 15.46
C LYS A 297 -15.81 0.71 15.47
N SER A 298 -16.33 1.42 16.47
CA SER A 298 -17.76 1.70 16.53
C SER A 298 -18.24 2.62 15.41
N LEU A 299 -17.40 3.56 14.96
CA LEU A 299 -17.67 4.41 13.79
C LEU A 299 -17.72 3.56 12.52
N TRP A 300 -16.66 2.78 12.25
CA TRP A 300 -16.60 1.93 11.06
C TRP A 300 -17.67 0.84 11.03
N GLN A 301 -18.06 0.30 12.19
CA GLN A 301 -19.18 -0.64 12.26
C GLN A 301 -20.48 -0.01 11.74
N GLN A 302 -20.77 1.25 12.12
CA GLN A 302 -21.97 1.96 11.66
C GLN A 302 -21.90 2.27 10.17
N ILE A 303 -20.76 2.78 9.68
CA ILE A 303 -20.53 3.07 8.25
C ILE A 303 -20.67 1.77 7.44
N ALA A 304 -19.91 0.73 7.76
CA ALA A 304 -19.94 -0.54 7.05
C ALA A 304 -21.35 -1.17 7.05
N THR A 305 -22.07 -1.12 8.19
CA THR A 305 -23.45 -1.62 8.25
C THR A 305 -24.39 -0.82 7.35
N ARG A 306 -24.27 0.53 7.34
CA ARG A 306 -25.11 1.39 6.50
C ARG A 306 -24.93 1.08 5.01
N PHE A 307 -23.69 0.87 4.60
CA PHE A 307 -23.27 0.70 3.22
C PHE A 307 -23.10 -0.76 2.79
N ALA A 308 -23.56 -1.73 3.60
CA ALA A 308 -23.37 -3.16 3.34
C ALA A 308 -24.05 -3.65 2.05
N GLY A 309 -25.09 -2.95 1.56
CA GLY A 309 -25.83 -3.32 0.35
C GLY A 309 -25.20 -2.87 -0.97
N TYR A 310 -24.16 -2.03 -0.94
CA TYR A 310 -23.53 -1.50 -2.15
C TYR A 310 -22.61 -2.55 -2.78
N ASP A 311 -22.53 -2.56 -4.10
CA ASP A 311 -21.68 -3.48 -4.84
C ASP A 311 -20.19 -3.08 -4.78
N GLU A 312 -19.38 -3.69 -5.64
CA GLU A 312 -17.93 -3.49 -5.75
C GLU A 312 -17.49 -2.08 -6.17
N HIS A 313 -18.42 -1.21 -6.59
CA HIS A 313 -18.10 0.18 -6.92
C HIS A 313 -17.82 1.04 -5.69
N LEU A 314 -18.28 0.64 -4.50
CA LEU A 314 -18.00 1.34 -3.25
C LEU A 314 -16.84 0.69 -2.51
N LEU A 315 -15.82 1.48 -2.19
CA LEU A 315 -14.66 1.11 -1.39
C LEU A 315 -14.63 1.94 -0.10
N PHE A 316 -14.00 1.38 0.93
CA PHE A 316 -13.76 2.08 2.19
C PHE A 316 -12.27 2.33 2.37
N GLU A 317 -11.89 3.54 2.72
CA GLU A 317 -10.52 3.91 3.11
C GLU A 317 -10.46 4.18 4.61
N ALA A 318 -9.57 3.47 5.32
CA ALA A 318 -9.54 3.40 6.78
C ALA A 318 -9.56 4.78 7.45
N PHE A 319 -8.67 5.66 6.99
CA PHE A 319 -8.53 7.05 7.45
C PHE A 319 -7.62 7.83 6.51
N ASN A 320 -7.68 9.16 6.59
CA ASN A 320 -6.74 10.06 5.93
C ASN A 320 -5.45 10.23 6.76
N GLU A 321 -4.35 10.64 6.14
CA GLU A 321 -3.10 11.22 6.70
C GLU A 321 -2.94 11.22 8.24
N ILE A 322 -2.85 10.05 8.86
CA ILE A 322 -2.73 9.93 10.31
C ILE A 322 -1.34 10.36 10.77
N LEU A 323 -1.30 11.22 11.80
CA LEU A 323 -0.07 11.75 12.40
C LEU A 323 0.13 11.18 13.80
N ASP A 324 1.36 11.27 14.32
CA ASP A 324 1.72 10.86 15.67
C ASP A 324 1.12 11.78 16.76
N ALA A 325 1.42 11.45 18.02
CA ALA A 325 0.95 12.21 19.17
C ALA A 325 1.26 13.73 19.09
N GLU A 326 2.34 14.10 18.40
CA GLU A 326 2.86 15.46 18.26
C GLU A 326 2.33 16.19 17.01
N ASP A 327 1.39 15.59 16.27
CA ASP A 327 0.82 16.15 15.04
C ASP A 327 1.90 16.42 13.97
N SER A 328 2.91 15.56 13.88
CA SER A 328 4.09 15.79 13.03
C SER A 328 3.94 15.23 11.61
N TRP A 329 4.07 16.09 10.60
CA TRP A 329 4.26 15.68 9.20
C TRP A 329 5.64 15.05 8.91
N VAL A 330 6.60 15.20 9.83
CA VAL A 330 7.91 14.55 9.72
C VAL A 330 7.77 13.09 10.12
N PRO A 331 8.24 12.13 9.29
CA PRO A 331 8.18 10.71 9.62
C PRO A 331 8.78 10.39 10.99
N PRO A 332 8.06 9.65 11.85
CA PRO A 332 8.58 9.22 13.14
C PRO A 332 9.82 8.35 12.96
N THR A 333 10.80 8.55 13.83
CA THR A 333 11.96 7.64 13.95
C THR A 333 11.67 6.47 14.89
N ALA A 334 10.69 6.62 15.79
CA ALA A 334 10.23 5.56 16.67
C ALA A 334 9.29 4.60 15.92
N SER A 335 9.31 3.32 16.29
CA SER A 335 8.41 2.31 15.72
C SER A 335 6.98 2.40 16.28
N SER A 336 6.80 3.02 17.46
CA SER A 336 5.51 3.04 18.18
C SER A 336 4.36 3.64 17.35
N PRO A 337 4.51 4.80 16.66
CA PRO A 337 3.43 5.32 15.81
C PRO A 337 3.03 4.36 14.68
N TYR A 338 3.99 3.72 14.01
CA TYR A 338 3.69 2.74 12.95
C TYR A 338 2.99 1.48 13.50
N GLN A 339 3.31 1.07 14.74
CA GLN A 339 2.57 -0.01 15.42
C GLN A 339 1.12 0.39 15.70
N ALA A 340 0.87 1.64 16.11
CA ALA A 340 -0.49 2.14 16.32
C ALA A 340 -1.29 2.11 15.01
N ILE A 341 -0.71 2.60 13.91
CA ILE A 341 -1.31 2.53 12.56
C ILE A 341 -1.65 1.09 12.19
N THR A 342 -0.68 0.17 12.29
CA THR A 342 -0.87 -1.25 11.95
C THR A 342 -2.06 -1.84 12.72
N LYS A 343 -2.22 -1.50 14.00
CA LYS A 343 -3.33 -2.00 14.82
C LYS A 343 -4.67 -1.35 14.45
N LEU A 344 -4.68 -0.06 14.13
CA LEU A 344 -5.87 0.65 13.69
C LEU A 344 -6.37 0.13 12.33
N GLU A 345 -5.47 -0.08 11.37
CA GLU A 345 -5.84 -0.66 10.07
C GLU A 345 -6.36 -2.09 10.22
N GLN A 346 -5.78 -2.90 11.10
CA GLN A 346 -6.33 -4.23 11.39
C GLN A 346 -7.70 -4.13 12.06
N ASP A 347 -7.90 -3.23 13.03
CA ASP A 347 -9.20 -2.97 13.64
C ASP A 347 -10.26 -2.59 12.59
N PHE A 348 -9.88 -1.79 11.59
CA PHE A 348 -10.75 -1.42 10.46
C PHE A 348 -11.13 -2.62 9.59
N VAL A 349 -10.14 -3.40 9.13
CA VAL A 349 -10.40 -4.60 8.32
C VAL A 349 -11.32 -5.56 9.09
N ASP A 350 -10.97 -5.88 10.34
CA ASP A 350 -11.74 -6.82 11.16
C ASP A 350 -13.19 -6.37 11.35
N VAL A 351 -13.42 -5.10 11.67
CA VAL A 351 -14.78 -4.56 11.87
C VAL A 351 -15.59 -4.56 10.58
N VAL A 352 -15.00 -4.16 9.45
CA VAL A 352 -15.73 -4.13 8.18
C VAL A 352 -16.12 -5.55 7.78
N ARG A 353 -15.18 -6.50 7.84
CA ARG A 353 -15.46 -7.91 7.51
C ARG A 353 -16.50 -8.53 8.43
N ALA A 354 -16.47 -8.21 9.72
CA ALA A 354 -17.46 -8.70 10.69
C ALA A 354 -18.91 -8.28 10.39
N THR A 355 -19.12 -7.24 9.57
CA THR A 355 -20.47 -6.82 9.15
C THR A 355 -21.09 -7.74 8.09
N GLY A 356 -20.29 -8.57 7.40
CA GLY A 356 -20.73 -9.56 6.42
C GLY A 356 -21.36 -8.99 5.15
N GLY A 357 -22.04 -9.85 4.39
CA GLY A 357 -22.64 -9.47 3.11
C GLY A 357 -21.58 -9.06 2.09
N ASN A 358 -21.82 -7.98 1.35
CA ASN A 358 -20.84 -7.48 0.39
C ASN A 358 -19.55 -6.98 1.06
N ASN A 359 -19.58 -6.64 2.35
CA ASN A 359 -18.40 -6.17 3.07
C ASN A 359 -17.41 -7.30 3.37
N GLU A 360 -17.80 -8.56 3.18
CA GLU A 360 -16.88 -9.71 3.22
C GLU A 360 -15.84 -9.59 2.09
N TYR A 361 -16.23 -9.14 0.89
CA TYR A 361 -15.35 -9.03 -0.29
C TYR A 361 -15.12 -7.57 -0.74
N ARG A 362 -15.63 -6.57 -0.02
CA ARG A 362 -15.43 -5.15 -0.39
C ARG A 362 -13.94 -4.82 -0.34
N ASN A 363 -13.44 -4.19 -1.41
CA ASN A 363 -12.08 -3.67 -1.42
C ASN A 363 -11.90 -2.57 -0.36
N LEU A 364 -10.86 -2.70 0.44
CA LEU A 364 -10.49 -1.79 1.53
C LEU A 364 -9.17 -1.11 1.23
N VAL A 365 -9.11 0.18 1.49
CA VAL A 365 -7.95 1.03 1.29
C VAL A 365 -7.29 1.31 2.63
N VAL A 366 -5.99 1.08 2.71
CA VAL A 366 -5.11 1.29 3.89
C VAL A 366 -4.06 2.34 3.57
N ASN A 367 -3.55 3.05 4.57
CA ASN A 367 -2.80 4.29 4.40
C ASN A 367 -1.45 4.24 5.12
N THR A 368 -0.43 4.76 4.48
CA THR A 368 0.84 5.00 5.15
C THR A 368 0.73 6.13 6.18
N TYR A 369 1.72 6.24 7.09
CA TYR A 369 1.84 7.38 8.00
C TYR A 369 1.79 8.70 7.20
N ALA A 370 0.93 9.64 7.60
CA ALA A 370 0.69 10.90 6.90
C ALA A 370 0.33 10.75 5.39
N ALA A 371 -0.14 9.57 4.96
CA ALA A 371 -0.22 9.17 3.55
C ALA A 371 1.10 9.40 2.77
N ALA A 372 2.23 9.53 3.47
CA ALA A 372 3.51 9.86 2.90
C ALA A 372 4.19 8.62 2.30
N HIS A 373 5.19 8.87 1.47
CA HIS A 373 5.84 7.82 0.68
C HIS A 373 7.38 7.92 0.73
N SER A 374 7.93 8.54 1.78
CA SER A 374 9.37 8.49 2.05
C SER A 374 9.80 7.05 2.37
N GLN A 375 11.07 6.72 2.11
CA GLN A 375 11.60 5.36 2.33
C GLN A 375 11.33 4.84 3.75
N VAL A 376 11.53 5.69 4.79
CA VAL A 376 11.30 5.29 6.18
C VAL A 376 9.83 4.96 6.45
N VAL A 377 8.90 5.72 5.87
CA VAL A 377 7.46 5.46 6.01
C VAL A 377 7.09 4.17 5.29
N LEU A 378 7.56 4.01 4.05
CA LEU A 378 7.32 2.81 3.25
C LEU A 378 7.85 1.55 3.95
N ASP A 379 9.08 1.58 4.47
CA ASP A 379 9.71 0.44 5.15
C ASP A 379 8.95 -0.01 6.40
N ASN A 380 8.32 0.94 7.10
CA ASN A 380 7.54 0.67 8.32
C ASN A 380 6.06 0.36 8.07
N PHE A 381 5.54 0.59 6.86
CA PHE A 381 4.17 0.23 6.50
C PHE A 381 3.99 -1.30 6.47
N GLN A 382 2.94 -1.79 7.11
CA GLN A 382 2.59 -3.22 7.18
C GLN A 382 1.17 -3.41 6.66
N VAL A 383 1.00 -4.38 5.76
CA VAL A 383 -0.33 -4.73 5.25
C VAL A 383 -1.11 -5.49 6.34
N PRO A 384 -2.34 -5.08 6.68
CA PRO A 384 -3.19 -5.87 7.56
C PRO A 384 -3.44 -7.27 7.02
N THR A 385 -3.75 -8.20 7.91
CA THR A 385 -4.26 -9.51 7.51
C THR A 385 -5.73 -9.38 7.14
N ASP A 386 -6.13 -10.06 6.08
CA ASP A 386 -7.53 -10.17 5.64
C ASP A 386 -7.89 -11.66 5.51
N MET A 387 -9.16 -11.95 5.73
CA MET A 387 -9.71 -13.30 5.55
C MET A 387 -9.91 -13.66 4.07
N HIS A 388 -9.91 -12.65 3.19
CA HIS A 388 -9.96 -12.82 1.74
C HIS A 388 -8.74 -12.22 1.05
N ARG A 389 -8.20 -12.95 0.07
CA ARG A 389 -7.05 -12.46 -0.70
C ARG A 389 -7.48 -11.41 -1.71
N GLY A 390 -6.59 -10.47 -1.99
CA GLY A 390 -6.75 -9.54 -3.11
C GLY A 390 -7.73 -8.39 -2.87
N HIS A 391 -8.23 -8.15 -1.65
CA HIS A 391 -9.17 -7.05 -1.35
C HIS A 391 -8.60 -5.89 -0.54
N LEU A 392 -7.27 -5.84 -0.38
CA LEU A 392 -6.59 -4.70 0.22
C LEU A 392 -5.80 -3.94 -0.84
N LEU A 393 -5.84 -2.61 -0.80
CA LEU A 393 -4.95 -1.72 -1.55
C LEU A 393 -4.42 -0.61 -0.66
N ALA A 394 -3.25 -0.07 -1.00
CA ALA A 394 -2.70 1.09 -0.31
C ALA A 394 -3.09 2.41 -0.98
N SER A 395 -3.22 3.45 -0.16
CA SER A 395 -3.36 4.84 -0.58
C SER A 395 -2.20 5.66 0.00
N ILE A 396 -1.50 6.35 -0.90
CA ILE A 396 -0.50 7.37 -0.59
C ILE A 396 -0.91 8.68 -1.25
N HIS A 397 -0.40 9.80 -0.75
CA HIS A 397 -0.60 11.10 -1.36
C HIS A 397 0.72 11.60 -1.96
N SER A 398 0.64 12.40 -3.02
CA SER A 398 1.82 13.07 -3.58
C SER A 398 1.47 14.44 -4.11
N TYR A 399 2.13 15.44 -3.54
CA TYR A 399 2.18 16.80 -4.06
C TYR A 399 3.62 17.09 -4.48
N ASP A 400 4.28 16.14 -5.13
CA ASP A 400 5.70 16.23 -5.47
C ASP A 400 5.92 16.64 -6.93
N PRO A 401 6.97 17.42 -7.23
CA PRO A 401 7.87 18.05 -6.27
C PRO A 401 7.15 19.13 -5.45
N TYR A 402 7.32 19.11 -4.12
CA TYR A 402 6.57 19.99 -3.22
C TYR A 402 6.69 21.47 -3.61
N ASN A 403 7.90 21.92 -3.94
CA ASN A 403 8.17 23.29 -4.34
C ASN A 403 7.52 23.70 -5.67
N PHE A 404 7.16 22.74 -6.52
CA PHE A 404 6.41 22.99 -7.75
C PHE A 404 4.90 22.87 -7.50
N CYS A 405 4.43 21.88 -6.74
CA CYS A 405 3.00 21.62 -6.60
C CYS A 405 2.31 22.49 -5.53
N CYS A 406 3.02 22.80 -4.45
CA CYS A 406 2.53 23.54 -3.29
C CYS A 406 3.17 24.93 -3.19
N ASP A 407 2.61 25.80 -2.37
CA ASP A 407 3.23 27.09 -2.06
C ASP A 407 4.35 26.89 -1.02
N ASN A 408 5.55 27.38 -1.34
CA ASN A 408 6.69 27.37 -0.43
C ASN A 408 7.50 28.68 -0.51
N ASP A 409 6.81 29.81 -0.66
CA ASP A 409 7.39 31.16 -0.64
C ASP A 409 8.57 31.32 -1.62
N GLU A 410 9.78 31.58 -1.11
CA GLU A 410 10.99 31.81 -1.89
C GLU A 410 11.56 30.54 -2.53
N TRP A 411 11.09 29.36 -2.12
CA TRP A 411 11.52 28.06 -2.64
C TRP A 411 10.67 27.56 -3.81
N ASN A 412 9.63 28.32 -4.19
CA ASN A 412 8.73 27.96 -5.28
C ASN A 412 9.51 27.72 -6.60
N ILE A 413 9.22 26.58 -7.24
CA ILE A 413 9.68 26.23 -8.58
C ILE A 413 8.57 26.59 -9.57
N SER A 414 8.88 27.48 -10.51
CA SER A 414 7.90 27.98 -11.50
C SER A 414 7.89 27.21 -12.81
N THR A 415 8.93 26.42 -13.08
CA THR A 415 9.11 25.69 -14.36
C THR A 415 9.18 24.20 -14.09
N PHE A 416 8.35 23.42 -14.79
CA PHE A 416 8.37 21.97 -14.71
C PHE A 416 9.41 21.43 -15.68
N ASP A 417 10.60 21.13 -15.15
CA ASP A 417 11.78 20.72 -15.92
C ASP A 417 12.30 19.32 -15.55
N ALA A 418 13.49 18.98 -16.04
CA ALA A 418 14.10 17.67 -15.83
C ALA A 418 14.35 17.35 -14.35
N SER A 419 14.57 18.34 -13.48
CA SER A 419 14.75 18.10 -12.05
C SER A 419 13.46 17.57 -11.41
N CYS A 420 12.33 18.16 -11.79
CA CYS A 420 11.00 17.74 -11.33
C CYS A 420 10.68 16.32 -11.80
N THR A 421 10.95 16.02 -13.07
CA THR A 421 10.68 14.68 -13.62
C THR A 421 11.58 13.61 -13.00
N ASN A 422 12.85 13.92 -12.71
CA ASN A 422 13.77 12.97 -12.08
C ASN A 422 13.33 12.63 -10.65
N GLU A 423 12.88 13.62 -9.87
CA GLU A 423 12.35 13.39 -8.52
C GLU A 423 11.13 12.46 -8.57
N ILE A 424 10.16 12.76 -9.45
CA ILE A 424 8.98 11.90 -9.66
C ILE A 424 9.40 10.48 -10.09
N ASP A 425 10.38 10.35 -11.01
CA ASP A 425 10.89 9.06 -11.46
C ASP A 425 11.43 8.18 -10.31
N GLU A 426 12.23 8.78 -9.44
CA GLU A 426 12.81 8.10 -8.27
C GLU A 426 11.73 7.69 -7.27
N LEU A 427 10.75 8.57 -7.01
CA LEU A 427 9.63 8.30 -6.12
C LEU A 427 8.78 7.13 -6.62
N PHE A 428 8.35 7.15 -7.89
CA PHE A 428 7.54 6.08 -8.48
C PHE A 428 8.26 4.73 -8.45
N ALA A 429 9.56 4.70 -8.76
CA ALA A 429 10.35 3.46 -8.73
C ALA A 429 10.43 2.86 -7.31
N MET A 430 10.65 3.71 -6.30
CA MET A 430 10.71 3.33 -4.89
C MET A 430 9.37 2.79 -4.39
N ILE A 431 8.29 3.53 -4.65
CA ILE A 431 6.92 3.20 -4.25
C ILE A 431 6.48 1.87 -4.88
N ASN A 432 6.64 1.74 -6.20
CA ASN A 432 6.28 0.51 -6.91
C ASN A 432 7.06 -0.70 -6.39
N THR A 433 8.37 -0.54 -6.16
CA THR A 433 9.19 -1.61 -5.59
C THR A 433 8.66 -2.04 -4.22
N ARG A 434 8.29 -1.09 -3.36
CA ARG A 434 7.73 -1.41 -2.04
C ARG A 434 6.43 -2.19 -2.14
N PHE A 435 5.45 -1.69 -2.89
CA PHE A 435 4.13 -2.32 -2.93
C PHE A 435 4.13 -3.67 -3.67
N ASN A 436 5.00 -3.85 -4.67
CA ASN A 436 5.25 -5.16 -5.28
C ASN A 436 5.88 -6.15 -4.29
N ASN A 437 6.75 -5.69 -3.38
CA ASN A 437 7.28 -6.55 -2.33
C ASN A 437 6.20 -6.93 -1.30
N LEU A 438 5.29 -6.01 -0.98
CA LEU A 438 4.19 -6.27 -0.05
C LEU A 438 3.08 -7.12 -0.67
N GLY A 439 2.98 -7.15 -2.00
CA GLY A 439 1.95 -7.92 -2.70
C GLY A 439 0.57 -7.30 -2.54
N ILE A 440 0.48 -5.97 -2.61
CA ILE A 440 -0.80 -5.24 -2.72
C ILE A 440 -0.70 -4.16 -3.81
N PRO A 441 -1.79 -3.81 -4.50
CA PRO A 441 -1.82 -2.64 -5.37
C PRO A 441 -1.85 -1.36 -4.54
N TYR A 442 -1.57 -0.23 -5.20
CA TYR A 442 -1.61 1.07 -4.58
C TYR A 442 -2.18 2.12 -5.55
N ILE A 443 -2.70 3.21 -4.98
CA ILE A 443 -3.18 4.40 -5.68
C ILE A 443 -2.61 5.66 -5.03
N TYR A 444 -2.61 6.75 -5.79
CA TYR A 444 -2.38 8.10 -5.26
C TYR A 444 -3.73 8.70 -4.84
N GLY A 445 -4.11 8.50 -3.57
CA GLY A 445 -5.39 8.94 -2.99
C GLY A 445 -5.64 10.43 -3.14
N GLU A 446 -4.55 11.21 -3.16
CA GLU A 446 -4.53 12.62 -3.53
C GLU A 446 -3.27 12.93 -4.33
N PHE A 447 -3.42 13.74 -5.38
CA PHE A 447 -2.31 14.41 -6.03
C PHE A 447 -2.76 15.73 -6.68
N GLY A 448 -1.82 16.62 -6.97
CA GLY A 448 -2.12 17.82 -7.75
C GLY A 448 -1.05 18.89 -7.65
N ALA A 449 -1.15 19.88 -8.55
CA ALA A 449 -0.41 21.13 -8.45
C ALA A 449 -1.40 22.24 -8.08
N ILE A 450 -1.51 22.49 -6.78
CA ILE A 450 -2.64 23.19 -6.13
C ILE A 450 -2.44 24.70 -5.98
N HIS A 451 -1.25 25.22 -6.27
CA HIS A 451 -1.02 26.66 -6.27
C HIS A 451 -1.34 27.26 -7.65
N ASP A 452 -2.25 28.24 -7.64
CA ASP A 452 -2.91 28.80 -8.83
C ASP A 452 -2.48 30.24 -9.18
N ASP A 453 -1.43 30.76 -8.53
CA ASP A 453 -0.84 32.04 -8.92
C ASP A 453 -0.15 31.90 -10.30
N GLU A 454 -0.71 32.53 -11.33
CA GLU A 454 -0.20 32.46 -12.71
C GLU A 454 1.21 33.07 -12.87
N ASP A 455 1.61 34.01 -11.99
CA ASP A 455 2.94 34.62 -12.03
C ASP A 455 4.00 33.68 -11.44
N ILE A 456 3.59 32.79 -10.53
CA ILE A 456 4.48 31.82 -9.88
C ILE A 456 4.44 30.47 -10.60
N LYS A 457 3.28 29.99 -11.07
CA LYS A 457 3.07 28.68 -11.69
C LYS A 457 2.20 28.79 -12.94
N PRO A 458 2.81 29.11 -14.09
CA PRO A 458 2.08 29.27 -15.33
C PRO A 458 1.29 28.00 -15.70
N MET A 459 0.07 28.19 -16.20
CA MET A 459 -0.83 27.09 -16.61
C MET A 459 -0.13 26.05 -17.51
N GLY A 460 0.73 26.49 -18.42
CA GLY A 460 1.48 25.60 -19.31
C GLY A 460 2.40 24.61 -18.56
N GLU A 461 2.98 25.00 -17.45
CA GLU A 461 3.86 24.13 -16.64
C GLU A 461 3.03 23.14 -15.81
N ARG A 462 1.89 23.58 -15.26
CA ARG A 462 0.94 22.70 -14.55
C ARG A 462 0.33 21.65 -15.48
N VAL A 463 0.08 21.99 -16.75
CA VAL A 463 -0.34 21.04 -17.79
C VAL A 463 0.76 20.00 -18.07
N LYS A 464 2.04 20.38 -18.14
CA LYS A 464 3.15 19.42 -18.31
C LYS A 464 3.22 18.44 -17.14
N TYR A 465 3.07 18.95 -15.91
CA TYR A 465 3.00 18.12 -14.71
C TYR A 465 1.86 17.10 -14.79
N ALA A 466 0.63 17.55 -15.08
CA ALA A 466 -0.52 16.66 -15.21
C ALA A 466 -0.30 15.57 -16.26
N GLN A 467 0.23 15.93 -17.44
CA GLN A 467 0.56 14.96 -18.50
C GLN A 467 1.63 13.96 -18.05
N TYR A 468 2.64 14.42 -17.31
CA TYR A 468 3.73 13.58 -16.84
C TYR A 468 3.26 12.60 -15.76
N MET A 469 2.43 13.04 -14.80
CA MET A 469 1.81 12.17 -13.80
C MET A 469 0.95 11.09 -14.46
N MET A 470 0.13 11.43 -15.46
CA MET A 470 -0.66 10.44 -16.20
C MET A 470 0.22 9.42 -16.93
N GLN A 471 1.35 9.84 -17.51
CA GLN A 471 2.32 8.91 -18.10
C GLN A 471 2.92 7.97 -17.07
N LYS A 472 3.15 8.44 -15.83
CA LYS A 472 3.66 7.59 -14.74
C LYS A 472 2.63 6.61 -14.22
N PHE A 473 1.39 7.07 -14.06
CA PHE A 473 0.27 6.20 -13.71
C PHE A 473 0.12 5.05 -14.72
N ASP A 474 0.12 5.34 -16.03
CA ASP A 474 0.09 4.33 -17.08
C ASP A 474 1.32 3.39 -17.03
N ALA A 475 2.53 3.94 -16.92
CA ALA A 475 3.77 3.16 -16.95
C ALA A 475 3.93 2.19 -15.75
N TYR A 476 3.39 2.55 -14.60
CA TYR A 476 3.41 1.73 -13.38
C TYR A 476 2.08 1.01 -13.13
N GLY A 477 1.12 1.15 -14.05
CA GLY A 477 -0.22 0.60 -13.96
C GLY A 477 -0.93 1.00 -12.68
N THR A 478 -0.76 2.22 -12.17
CA THR A 478 -1.47 2.77 -10.98
C THR A 478 -2.33 3.95 -11.41
N ALA A 479 -3.03 4.61 -10.49
CA ALA A 479 -3.86 5.77 -10.77
C ALA A 479 -3.77 6.79 -9.64
N GLY A 480 -4.09 8.04 -9.96
CA GLY A 480 -4.19 9.11 -8.99
C GLY A 480 -5.55 9.81 -9.02
N LEU A 481 -5.91 10.40 -7.88
CA LEU A 481 -7.13 11.17 -7.72
C LEU A 481 -6.80 12.64 -7.48
N TRP A 482 -7.14 13.51 -8.43
CA TRP A 482 -6.74 14.91 -8.38
C TRP A 482 -7.44 15.63 -7.22
N TRP A 483 -6.69 16.40 -6.43
CA TRP A 483 -7.22 17.19 -5.32
C TRP A 483 -7.94 18.45 -5.81
N MET A 484 -9.28 18.34 -5.93
CA MET A 484 -10.25 19.41 -6.17
C MET A 484 -9.82 20.52 -7.17
N GLY A 485 -10.42 21.72 -7.10
CA GLY A 485 -9.95 22.92 -7.83
C GLY A 485 -10.28 22.99 -9.33
N LEU A 486 -10.44 21.87 -10.04
CA LEU A 486 -10.64 21.88 -11.50
C LEU A 486 -12.04 22.32 -11.94
N PHE A 487 -13.07 22.06 -11.11
CA PHE A 487 -14.47 22.23 -11.47
C PHE A 487 -15.19 23.25 -10.56
N ASN A 488 -15.80 24.27 -11.18
CA ASN A 488 -16.71 25.19 -10.52
C ASN A 488 -18.07 24.53 -10.29
N ARG A 489 -18.28 24.01 -9.08
CA ARG A 489 -19.51 23.33 -8.69
C ARG A 489 -20.75 24.23 -8.64
N LYS A 490 -20.59 25.56 -8.54
CA LYS A 490 -21.71 26.52 -8.52
C LYS A 490 -22.23 26.85 -9.91
N THR A 491 -21.34 26.89 -10.91
CA THR A 491 -21.70 27.24 -12.30
C THR A 491 -21.66 26.07 -13.27
N LEU A 492 -21.21 24.90 -12.80
CA LEU A 492 -21.02 23.67 -13.55
C LEU A 492 -20.08 23.85 -14.74
N LYS A 493 -18.95 24.50 -14.50
CA LYS A 493 -17.92 24.81 -15.52
C LYS A 493 -16.53 24.42 -15.04
N TRP A 494 -15.71 23.92 -15.94
CA TRP A 494 -14.29 23.66 -15.68
C TRP A 494 -13.53 24.98 -15.60
N TYR A 495 -12.84 25.24 -14.48
CA TYR A 495 -11.96 26.40 -14.31
C TYR A 495 -10.66 26.23 -15.07
N GLU A 496 -10.13 25.00 -15.09
CA GLU A 496 -8.83 24.67 -15.68
C GLU A 496 -8.99 23.60 -16.77
N PRO A 497 -9.74 23.87 -17.85
CA PRO A 497 -10.05 22.86 -18.86
C PRO A 497 -8.80 22.28 -19.53
N GLU A 498 -7.68 23.00 -19.59
CA GLU A 498 -6.39 22.54 -20.09
C GLU A 498 -5.80 21.41 -19.25
N ILE A 499 -5.80 21.56 -17.93
CA ILE A 499 -5.33 20.53 -17.00
C ILE A 499 -6.29 19.33 -17.05
N VAL A 500 -7.60 19.58 -17.03
CA VAL A 500 -8.60 18.51 -17.11
C VAL A 500 -8.41 17.69 -18.39
N ASN A 501 -8.22 18.34 -19.54
CA ASN A 501 -7.97 17.65 -20.80
C ASN A 501 -6.64 16.88 -20.82
N ALA A 502 -5.64 17.30 -20.04
CA ALA A 502 -4.41 16.54 -19.86
C ALA A 502 -4.60 15.28 -19.01
N LEU A 503 -5.50 15.34 -18.01
CA LEU A 503 -5.78 14.24 -17.08
C LEU A 503 -6.66 13.15 -17.69
N VAL A 504 -7.69 13.52 -18.48
CA VAL A 504 -8.68 12.56 -19.00
C VAL A 504 -8.33 11.99 -20.39
N LYS A 505 -7.09 12.20 -20.85
CA LYS A 505 -6.61 11.77 -22.16
C LYS A 505 -6.00 10.39 -22.09
#